data_AF-A0AAW9KIY7-F1
#
_entry.id   AF-A0AAW9KIY7-F1
#
_cell.length_a   1.000
_cell.length_b   1.000
_cell.length_c   1.000
_cell.angle_alpha   90.00
_cell.angle_beta   90.00
_cell.angle_gamma   90.00
#
_symmetry.space_group_name_H-M   'P 1'
#
loop_
_entity.id
_entity.type
_entity.pdbx_description
1 polymer ?
#
loop_
_entity_poly.entity_id
_entity_poly.type
_entity_poly.pdbx_seq_one_letter_code
_entity_poly.pdbx_strand_id
1 'polypeptide(L)'
;LSLKNKKYIDKTCIYRICKLGIPTALQNCMFAFFAMVIGRVISSWGSVSIAVQKVGSQIEAISWMTAEGFAAALTAFVGQNYGANRWDRILKGYKATMIMAIVVGTFSTILLVFAGERVFSMFIPELEAISQGAVYLKILGYSQLFMCIEITTAGAFSGLGNT
;
A
#
# COMPACT_ATOMS: atom_id res chain seq x y z
N LEU A 1 -14.94 -17.75 -24.62
CA LEU A 1 -14.90 -18.95 -23.75
C LEU A 1 -16.25 -19.09 -23.05
N SER A 2 -17.06 -20.05 -23.48
CA SER A 2 -18.48 -20.22 -23.09
C SER A 2 -18.62 -20.80 -21.67
N LEU A 3 -19.20 -20.01 -20.77
CA LEU A 3 -19.42 -20.30 -19.34
C LEU A 3 -20.61 -21.26 -19.07
N LYS A 4 -20.72 -22.37 -19.81
CA LYS A 4 -21.89 -23.27 -19.72
C LYS A 4 -21.57 -24.76 -19.57
N ASN A 5 -20.45 -25.11 -18.92
CA ASN A 5 -20.13 -26.51 -18.61
C ASN A 5 -19.87 -26.71 -17.09
N LYS A 6 -20.89 -27.20 -16.37
CA LYS A 6 -20.90 -27.55 -14.93
C LYS A 6 -19.95 -28.69 -14.53
N LYS A 7 -19.10 -29.19 -15.44
CA LYS A 7 -18.22 -30.36 -15.25
C LYS A 7 -16.82 -30.01 -14.69
N TYR A 8 -16.52 -28.73 -14.47
CA TYR A 8 -15.20 -28.23 -14.04
C TYR A 8 -15.22 -27.49 -12.69
N ILE A 9 -16.33 -27.52 -11.95
CA ILE A 9 -16.38 -26.94 -10.60
C ILE A 9 -15.75 -27.95 -9.64
N ASP A 10 -14.43 -27.90 -9.55
CA ASP A 10 -13.68 -28.73 -8.64
C ASP A 10 -13.81 -28.15 -7.22
N LYS A 11 -14.62 -28.79 -6.36
CA LYS A 11 -14.85 -28.37 -4.96
C LYS A 11 -13.53 -28.23 -4.20
N THR A 12 -12.50 -28.99 -4.61
CA THR A 12 -11.14 -28.93 -4.09
C THR A 12 -10.49 -27.57 -4.36
N CYS A 13 -10.70 -27.01 -5.55
CA CYS A 13 -10.15 -25.72 -5.95
C CYS A 13 -10.85 -24.57 -5.21
N ILE A 14 -12.17 -24.63 -5.06
CA ILE A 14 -12.94 -23.67 -4.24
C ILE A 14 -12.48 -23.71 -2.78
N TYR A 15 -12.34 -24.90 -2.19
CA TYR A 15 -11.85 -25.03 -0.82
C TYR A 15 -10.45 -24.43 -0.65
N ARG A 16 -9.56 -24.61 -1.64
CA ARG A 16 -8.21 -24.03 -1.62
C ARG A 16 -8.23 -22.51 -1.72
N ILE A 17 -9.06 -21.95 -2.60
CA ILE A 17 -9.25 -20.50 -2.74
C ILE A 17 -9.82 -19.91 -1.45
N CYS A 18 -10.85 -20.53 -0.88
CA CYS A 18 -11.41 -20.08 0.40
C CYS A 18 -10.38 -20.19 1.54
N LYS A 19 -9.60 -21.27 1.61
CA LYS A 19 -8.58 -21.44 2.65
C LYS A 19 -7.44 -20.42 2.55
N LEU A 20 -7.08 -19.96 1.35
CA LEU A 20 -6.08 -18.91 1.12
C LEU A 20 -6.68 -17.49 1.25
N GLY A 21 -7.93 -17.33 0.84
CA GLY A 21 -8.64 -16.05 0.85
C GLY A 21 -9.16 -15.66 2.23
N ILE A 22 -9.58 -16.61 3.08
CA ILE A 22 -10.09 -16.33 4.42
C ILE A 22 -9.06 -15.60 5.31
N PRO A 23 -7.79 -16.04 5.41
CA PRO A 23 -6.78 -15.33 6.19
C PRO A 23 -6.55 -13.90 5.68
N THR A 24 -6.43 -13.73 4.36
CA THR A 24 -6.21 -12.42 3.72
C THR A 24 -7.41 -11.48 3.93
N ALA A 25 -8.64 -12.01 3.78
CA ALA A 25 -9.85 -11.25 4.02
C ALA A 25 -9.98 -10.83 5.49
N LEU A 26 -9.65 -11.72 6.43
CA LEU A 26 -9.65 -11.41 7.86
C LEU A 26 -8.62 -10.33 8.20
N GLN A 27 -7.41 -10.42 7.64
CA GLN A 27 -6.38 -9.39 7.79
C GLN A 27 -6.86 -8.02 7.30
N ASN A 28 -7.47 -7.96 6.12
CA ASN A 28 -8.03 -6.72 5.59
C ASN A 28 -9.20 -6.18 6.42
N CYS A 29 -10.07 -7.05 6.92
CA CYS A 29 -11.14 -6.66 7.85
C CYS A 29 -10.60 -6.08 9.16
N MET A 30 -9.54 -6.69 9.72
CA MET A 30 -8.87 -6.16 10.92
C MET A 30 -8.24 -4.81 10.65
N PHE A 31 -7.56 -4.64 9.50
CA PHE A 31 -6.99 -3.36 9.10
C PHE A 31 -8.05 -2.26 8.98
N ALA A 32 -9.19 -2.56 8.32
CA ALA A 32 -10.31 -1.64 8.21
C ALA A 32 -10.93 -1.30 9.58
N PHE A 33 -11.03 -2.28 10.48
CA PHE A 33 -11.52 -2.05 11.84
C PHE A 33 -10.58 -1.13 12.62
N PHE A 34 -9.27 -1.35 12.56
CA PHE A 34 -8.29 -0.46 13.21
C PHE A 34 -8.34 0.96 12.65
N ALA A 35 -8.42 1.10 11.32
CA ALA A 35 -8.56 2.41 10.69
C ALA A 35 -9.82 3.15 11.18
N MET A 36 -10.94 2.45 11.35
CA MET A 36 -12.17 3.02 11.87
C MET A 36 -12.04 3.46 13.34
N VAL A 37 -11.39 2.65 14.19
CA VAL A 37 -11.17 3.00 15.61
C VAL A 37 -10.27 4.23 15.72
N ILE A 38 -9.17 4.30 14.97
CA ILE A 38 -8.27 5.45 14.93
C ILE A 38 -9.02 6.70 14.48
N GLY A 39 -9.81 6.59 13.40
CA GLY A 39 -10.66 7.68 12.93
C GLY A 39 -11.63 8.18 13.99
N ARG A 40 -12.20 7.28 14.80
CA ARG A 40 -13.09 7.66 15.90
C ARG A 40 -12.35 8.35 17.05
N VAL A 41 -11.14 7.91 17.40
CA VAL A 41 -10.31 8.62 18.39
C VAL A 41 -10.02 10.05 17.93
N ILE A 42 -9.60 10.22 16.68
CA ILE A 42 -9.32 11.55 16.10
C ILE A 42 -10.58 12.41 16.03
N SER A 43 -11.75 11.81 15.81
CA SER A 43 -13.03 12.54 15.79
C SER A 43 -13.40 13.22 17.11
N SER A 44 -12.84 12.74 18.22
CA SER A 44 -13.05 13.36 19.54
C SER A 44 -12.24 14.64 19.73
N TRP A 45 -11.27 14.94 18.86
CA TRP A 45 -10.32 16.06 18.98
C TRP A 45 -10.70 17.27 18.13
N GLY A 46 -11.94 17.33 17.63
CA GLY A 46 -12.48 18.47 16.87
C GLY A 46 -12.56 18.26 15.35
N SER A 47 -13.28 19.15 14.68
CA SER A 47 -13.54 19.09 13.23
C SER A 47 -12.27 19.25 12.38
N VAL A 48 -11.34 20.09 12.82
CA VAL A 48 -10.06 20.35 12.13
C VAL A 48 -9.22 19.08 12.05
N SER A 49 -9.06 18.36 13.16
CA SER A 49 -8.29 17.10 13.25
C SER A 49 -8.84 16.01 12.31
N ILE A 50 -10.17 15.91 12.19
CA ILE A 50 -10.83 14.96 11.27
C ILE A 50 -10.52 15.31 9.81
N ALA A 51 -10.65 16.59 9.46
CA ALA A 51 -10.38 17.07 8.12
C ALA A 51 -8.92 16.82 7.74
N VAL A 52 -8.00 17.09 8.67
CA VAL A 52 -6.57 16.83 8.48
C VAL A 52 -6.30 15.33 8.24
N GLN A 53 -6.83 14.46 9.10
CA GLN A 53 -6.66 13.02 8.96
C GLN A 53 -7.23 12.49 7.63
N LYS A 54 -8.40 12.97 7.21
CA LYS A 54 -9.07 12.50 5.97
C LYS A 54 -8.34 12.95 4.71
N VAL A 55 -7.80 14.16 4.67
CA VAL A 55 -7.00 14.64 3.54
C VAL A 55 -5.64 13.93 3.55
N GLY A 56 -5.02 13.84 4.72
CA GLY A 56 -3.75 13.16 4.91
C GLY A 56 -3.77 11.69 4.48
N SER A 57 -4.80 10.93 4.85
CA SER A 57 -4.95 9.53 4.43
C SER A 57 -5.20 9.37 2.93
N GLN A 58 -5.86 10.32 2.28
CA GLN A 58 -6.03 10.31 0.82
C GLN A 58 -4.70 10.56 0.10
N ILE A 59 -3.88 11.48 0.62
CA ILE A 59 -2.55 11.76 0.08
C ILE A 59 -1.64 10.53 0.27
N GLU A 60 -1.69 9.92 1.46
CA GLU A 60 -0.96 8.68 1.76
C GLU A 60 -1.39 7.54 0.83
N ALA A 61 -2.69 7.39 0.55
CA ALA A 61 -3.22 6.34 -0.32
C ALA A 61 -2.61 6.38 -1.73
N ILE A 62 -2.28 7.55 -2.26
CA ILE A 62 -1.62 7.67 -3.58
C ILE A 62 -0.23 7.01 -3.54
N SER A 63 0.54 7.28 -2.48
CA SER A 63 1.87 6.66 -2.30
C SER A 63 1.74 5.16 -2.04
N TRP A 64 0.78 4.76 -1.22
CA TRP A 64 0.46 3.35 -0.94
C TRP A 64 0.15 2.59 -2.24
N MET A 65 -0.80 3.08 -3.04
CA MET A 65 -1.21 2.44 -4.29
C MET A 65 -0.06 2.32 -5.30
N THR A 66 0.82 3.32 -5.32
CA THR A 66 2.01 3.30 -6.17
C THR A 66 2.98 2.19 -5.74
N ALA A 67 3.26 2.07 -4.43
CA ALA A 67 4.10 1.02 -3.88
C ALA A 67 3.48 -0.38 -4.08
N GLU A 68 2.18 -0.52 -3.87
CA GLU A 68 1.44 -1.76 -4.16
C GLU A 68 1.53 -2.15 -5.63
N GLY A 69 1.47 -1.19 -6.55
CA GLY A 69 1.65 -1.44 -7.98
C GLY A 69 3.01 -2.06 -8.29
N PHE A 70 4.09 -1.52 -7.71
CA PHE A 70 5.44 -2.09 -7.84
C PHE A 70 5.53 -3.47 -7.20
N ALA A 71 4.96 -3.65 -6.02
CA ALA A 71 4.92 -4.95 -5.33
C ALA A 71 4.20 -6.00 -6.18
N ALA A 72 3.01 -5.69 -6.71
CA ALA A 72 2.25 -6.60 -7.57
C ALA A 72 3.00 -6.97 -8.86
N ALA A 73 3.62 -5.98 -9.51
CA ALA A 73 4.45 -6.21 -10.69
C ALA A 73 5.66 -7.11 -10.38
N LEU A 74 6.30 -6.90 -9.23
CA LEU A 74 7.41 -7.73 -8.76
C LEU A 74 6.93 -9.15 -8.42
N THR A 75 5.82 -9.31 -7.71
CA THR A 75 5.21 -10.61 -7.42
C THR A 75 5.00 -11.42 -8.69
N ALA A 76 4.42 -10.80 -9.73
CA ALA A 76 4.19 -11.46 -11.02
C ALA A 76 5.52 -11.82 -11.73
N PHE A 77 6.49 -10.90 -11.74
CA PHE A 77 7.80 -11.13 -12.34
C PHE A 77 8.58 -12.25 -11.64
N VAL A 78 8.59 -12.24 -10.30
CA VAL A 78 9.23 -13.26 -9.47
C VAL A 78 8.53 -14.60 -9.67
N GLY A 79 7.20 -14.66 -9.61
CA GLY A 79 6.44 -15.91 -9.79
C GLY A 79 6.69 -16.56 -11.15
N GLN A 80 6.77 -15.78 -12.23
CA GLN A 80 7.12 -16.30 -13.56
C GLN A 80 8.54 -16.86 -13.64
N ASN A 81 9.53 -16.15 -13.08
CA ASN A 81 10.93 -16.58 -13.13
C ASN A 81 11.23 -17.71 -12.15
N TYR A 82 10.49 -17.79 -11.04
CA TYR A 82 10.57 -18.86 -10.06
C TYR A 82 10.12 -20.19 -10.67
N GLY A 83 8.99 -20.19 -11.41
CA GLY A 83 8.55 -21.36 -12.16
C GLY A 83 9.54 -21.83 -13.25
N ALA A 84 10.41 -20.93 -13.72
CA ALA A 84 11.45 -21.23 -14.72
C ALA A 84 12.83 -21.52 -14.11
N ASN A 85 12.96 -21.62 -12.77
CA ASN A 85 14.23 -21.79 -12.05
C ASN A 85 15.31 -20.73 -12.38
N ARG A 86 14.92 -19.51 -12.78
CA ARG A 86 15.84 -18.44 -13.18
C ARG A 86 16.14 -17.47 -12.03
N TRP A 87 16.80 -17.97 -11.00
CA TRP A 87 17.15 -17.21 -9.79
C TRP A 87 17.95 -15.93 -10.04
N ASP A 88 18.88 -15.94 -11.01
CA ASP A 88 19.65 -14.75 -11.37
C ASP A 88 18.77 -13.59 -11.85
N ARG A 89 17.67 -13.90 -12.55
CA ARG A 89 16.73 -12.89 -13.04
C ARG A 89 15.86 -12.35 -11.90
N ILE A 90 15.47 -13.21 -10.97
CA ILE A 90 14.74 -12.81 -9.76
C ILE A 90 15.55 -11.80 -8.96
N LEU A 91 16.84 -12.07 -8.71
CA LEU A 91 17.70 -11.17 -7.93
C LEU A 91 17.91 -9.82 -8.63
N LYS A 92 18.07 -9.83 -9.96
CA LYS A 92 18.15 -8.59 -10.76
C LYS A 92 16.85 -7.79 -10.73
N GLY A 93 15.70 -8.47 -10.88
CA GLY A 93 14.38 -7.85 -10.79
C GLY A 93 14.13 -7.22 -9.43
N TYR A 94 14.43 -7.95 -8.35
CA TYR A 94 14.33 -7.44 -6.98
C TYR A 94 15.19 -6.19 -6.76
N LYS A 95 16.46 -6.21 -7.19
CA LYS A 95 17.35 -5.02 -7.08
C LYS A 95 16.80 -3.83 -7.87
N ALA A 96 16.31 -4.05 -9.09
CA ALA A 96 15.73 -2.98 -9.90
C ALA A 96 14.48 -2.39 -9.24
N THR A 97 13.56 -3.22 -8.75
CA THR A 97 12.35 -2.75 -8.07
C THR A 97 12.66 -2.09 -6.74
N MET A 98 13.67 -2.56 -5.99
CA MET A 98 14.13 -1.91 -4.77
C MET A 98 14.65 -0.49 -5.06
N ILE A 99 15.44 -0.31 -6.12
CA ILE A 99 15.91 1.03 -6.53
C ILE A 99 14.72 1.91 -6.90
N MET A 100 13.73 1.40 -7.67
CA MET A 100 12.52 2.15 -8.00
C MET A 100 11.73 2.55 -6.75
N ALA A 101 11.57 1.64 -5.79
CA ALA A 101 10.88 1.89 -4.52
C ALA A 101 11.60 2.96 -3.69
N ILE A 102 12.94 2.94 -3.65
CA ILE A 102 13.74 3.98 -2.97
C ILE A 102 13.57 5.33 -3.66
N VAL A 103 13.60 5.37 -5.00
CA VAL A 103 13.42 6.61 -5.77
C VAL A 103 12.04 7.20 -5.52
N VAL A 104 11.00 6.38 -5.59
CA VAL A 104 9.61 6.81 -5.37
C VAL A 104 9.39 7.21 -3.91
N GLY A 105 9.86 6.40 -2.95
CA GLY A 105 9.76 6.70 -1.53
C GLY A 105 10.49 8.01 -1.18
N THR A 106 11.70 8.20 -1.69
CA THR A 106 12.48 9.44 -1.49
C THR A 106 11.80 10.65 -2.14
N PHE A 107 11.28 10.50 -3.35
CA PHE A 107 10.52 11.56 -4.03
C PHE A 107 9.27 11.94 -3.24
N SER A 108 8.49 10.97 -2.78
CA SER A 108 7.32 11.19 -1.92
C SER A 108 7.70 11.85 -0.59
N THR A 109 8.78 11.41 0.06
CA THR A 109 9.29 12.05 1.29
C THR A 109 9.64 13.52 1.05
N ILE A 110 10.41 13.83 0.00
CA ILE A 110 10.78 15.22 -0.31
C ILE A 110 9.52 16.05 -0.60
N LEU A 111 8.62 15.53 -1.41
CA LEU A 111 7.38 16.23 -1.77
C LEU A 111 6.52 16.51 -0.54
N LEU A 112 6.33 15.54 0.35
CA LEU A 112 5.50 15.71 1.55
C LEU A 112 6.16 16.56 2.64
N VAL A 113 7.48 16.47 2.81
CA VAL A 113 8.22 17.22 3.84
C VAL A 113 8.37 18.70 3.47
N PHE A 114 8.65 19.01 2.20
CA PHE A 114 8.91 20.38 1.73
C PHE A 114 7.68 21.06 1.13
N ALA A 115 6.82 20.31 0.44
CA ALA A 115 5.61 20.85 -0.18
C ALA A 115 4.32 20.48 0.57
N GLY A 116 4.41 19.83 1.74
CA GLY A 116 3.24 19.38 2.51
C GLY A 116 2.23 20.48 2.80
N GLU A 117 2.67 21.68 3.19
CA GLU A 117 1.80 22.83 3.43
C GLU A 117 1.03 23.25 2.16
N ARG A 118 1.72 23.25 1.01
CA ARG A 118 1.15 23.64 -0.28
C ARG A 118 0.16 22.59 -0.80
N VAL A 119 0.51 21.31 -0.65
CA VAL A 119 -0.39 20.20 -0.94
C VAL A 119 -1.64 20.29 -0.06
N PHE A 120 -1.51 20.56 1.24
CA PHE A 120 -2.66 20.71 2.14
C PHE A 120 -3.55 21.90 1.80
N SER A 121 -2.95 23.04 1.48
CA SER A 121 -3.67 24.27 1.12
C SER A 121 -4.56 24.12 -0.12
N MET A 122 -4.28 23.13 -0.98
CA MET A 122 -5.11 22.83 -2.15
C MET A 122 -6.43 22.14 -1.78
N PHE A 123 -6.50 21.47 -0.62
CA PHE A 123 -7.69 20.73 -0.17
C PHE A 123 -8.53 21.51 0.84
N ILE A 124 -7.90 22.27 1.75
CA ILE A 124 -8.60 22.99 2.83
C ILE A 124 -8.09 24.44 2.89
N PRO A 125 -8.99 25.45 2.86
CA PRO A 125 -8.60 26.86 2.93
C PRO A 125 -8.35 27.39 4.36
N GLU A 126 -8.66 26.61 5.41
CA GLU A 126 -8.46 27.03 6.80
C GLU A 126 -7.00 26.97 7.26
N LEU A 127 -6.48 28.10 7.77
CA LEU A 127 -5.09 28.26 8.18
C LEU A 127 -4.67 27.29 9.31
N GLU A 128 -5.56 27.08 10.30
CA GLU A 128 -5.29 26.15 11.40
C GLU A 128 -5.15 24.72 10.89
N ALA A 129 -6.03 24.28 9.98
CA ALA A 129 -5.98 22.97 9.35
C ALA A 129 -4.72 22.78 8.50
N ILE A 130 -4.28 23.81 7.78
CA ILE A 130 -3.05 23.77 6.99
C ILE A 130 -1.83 23.58 7.89
N SER A 131 -1.74 24.31 9.01
CA SER A 131 -0.60 24.20 9.93
C SER A 131 -0.48 22.80 10.55
N GLN A 132 -1.60 22.24 11.01
CA GLN A 132 -1.64 20.89 11.58
C GLN A 132 -1.42 19.81 10.51
N GLY A 133 -2.00 20.00 9.32
CA GLY A 133 -1.82 19.12 8.17
C GLY A 133 -0.38 19.07 7.68
N ALA A 134 0.34 20.20 7.69
CA ALA A 134 1.75 20.26 7.33
C ALA A 134 2.62 19.44 8.29
N VAL A 135 2.36 19.52 9.60
CA VAL A 135 3.05 18.70 10.61
C VAL A 135 2.75 17.22 10.39
N TYR A 136 1.47 16.88 10.19
CA TYR A 136 1.03 15.51 9.92
C TYR A 136 1.70 14.92 8.67
N LEU A 137 1.70 15.64 7.55
CA LEU A 137 2.34 15.20 6.30
C LEU A 137 3.85 15.11 6.42
N LYS A 138 4.50 15.97 7.21
CA LYS A 138 5.93 15.90 7.44
C LYS A 138 6.31 14.64 8.22
N ILE A 139 5.52 14.27 9.23
CA ILE A 139 5.70 13.02 9.99
C ILE A 139 5.49 11.82 9.06
N LEU A 140 4.41 11.80 8.28
CA LEU A 140 4.17 10.74 7.28
C LEU A 140 5.28 10.67 6.22
N GLY A 141 5.78 11.82 5.77
CA GLY A 141 6.84 11.88 4.76
C GLY A 141 8.08 11.10 5.16
N TYR A 142 8.48 11.13 6.44
CA TYR A 142 9.62 10.35 6.93
C TYR A 142 9.38 8.84 6.91
N SER A 143 8.14 8.38 7.09
CA SER A 143 7.81 6.95 7.06
C SER A 143 7.59 6.39 5.65
N GLN A 144 7.30 7.25 4.65
CA GLN A 144 7.02 6.82 3.27
C GLN A 144 8.13 5.96 2.65
N LEU A 145 9.39 6.31 2.87
CA LEU A 145 10.52 5.54 2.35
C LEU A 145 10.53 4.10 2.90
N PHE A 146 10.35 3.96 4.22
CA PHE A 146 10.33 2.66 4.89
C PHE A 146 9.15 1.82 4.41
N MET A 147 7.98 2.44 4.29
CA MET A 147 6.76 1.82 3.80
C MET A 147 6.92 1.29 2.36
N CYS A 148 7.48 2.08 1.45
CA CYS A 148 7.71 1.64 0.07
C CYS A 148 8.65 0.43 0.00
N ILE A 149 9.71 0.41 0.82
CA ILE A 149 10.66 -0.70 0.91
C ILE A 149 9.98 -1.96 1.47
N GLU A 150 9.18 -1.80 2.53
CA GLU A 150 8.44 -2.88 3.17
C GLU A 150 7.46 -3.54 2.19
N ILE A 151 6.59 -2.75 1.56
CA ILE A 151 5.56 -3.23 0.62
C ILE A 151 6.22 -3.95 -0.57
N THR A 152 7.28 -3.37 -1.14
CA THR A 152 8.02 -3.97 -2.25
C THR A 152 8.65 -5.31 -1.84
N THR A 153 9.20 -5.37 -0.63
CA THR A 153 9.81 -6.59 -0.10
C THR A 153 8.76 -7.67 0.16
N ALA A 154 7.61 -7.30 0.73
CA ALA A 154 6.48 -8.21 0.92
C ALA A 154 5.97 -8.77 -0.41
N GLY A 155 5.91 -7.95 -1.47
CA GLY A 155 5.60 -8.41 -2.83
C GLY A 155 6.62 -9.43 -3.36
N ALA A 156 7.91 -9.19 -3.14
CA ALA A 156 8.96 -10.14 -3.52
C ALA A 156 8.79 -11.51 -2.85
N PHE A 157 8.53 -11.53 -1.53
CA PHE A 157 8.30 -12.76 -0.77
C PHE A 157 7.03 -13.48 -1.21
N SER A 158 5.96 -12.73 -1.44
CA SER A 158 4.70 -13.26 -1.98
C SER A 158 4.91 -13.93 -3.33
N GLY A 159 5.76 -13.37 -4.20
CA GLY A 159 6.12 -13.94 -5.50
C GLY A 159 6.92 -15.24 -5.42
N LEU A 160 7.64 -15.47 -4.32
CA LEU A 160 8.36 -16.73 -4.04
C LEU A 160 7.45 -17.82 -3.45
N GLY A 161 6.19 -17.50 -3.13
CA GLY A 161 5.23 -18.42 -2.51
C GLY A 161 5.37 -18.52 -0.99
N ASN A 162 6.17 -17.66 -0.36
CA ASN A 162 6.27 -17.52 1.09
C ASN A 162 5.41 -16.34 1.56
N THR A 163 4.09 -16.51 1.45
CA THR A 163 3.07 -15.63 2.08
C THR A 163 2.77 -16.06 3.49
#